data_AF-F0YFC4-F1
#
_entry.id   AF-F0YFC4-F1
#
_cell.length_a   1.000
_cell.length_b   1.000
_cell.length_c   1.000
_cell.angle_alpha   90.00
_cell.angle_beta   90.00
_cell.angle_gamma   90.00
#
_symmetry.space_group_name_H-M   'P 1'
#
loop_
_entity.id
_entity.type
_entity.pdbx_description
1 polymer ?
#
loop_
_entity_poly.entity_id
_entity_poly.type
_entity_poly.pdbx_seq_one_letter_code
_entity_poly.pdbx_strand_id
1 'polypeptide(L)'
;DVARTARMATFGLLWHGPSGHYFYGFLDRMLPGTSMQTVFQKVGIDQIAWNPIFGVVFFTSLGLMEGKSTDQIQDKIKADLPTAVTGSWAYWVPAHFVNFRFIPGEQRLLYINGARPRRRSFSRAPRRATRPAAGMQIMYNIFLSFLGNKDAPKDAK
;
A
#
# COMPACT_ATOMS: atom_id res chain seq x y z
N ASP A 1 -17.62 -9.54 -0.04
CA ASP A 1 -17.82 -10.37 -1.24
C ASP A 1 -16.78 -11.44 -1.15
N VAL A 2 -17.20 -12.71 -1.08
CA VAL A 2 -16.26 -13.80 -0.81
C VAL A 2 -15.17 -13.83 -1.89
N ALA A 3 -15.54 -13.62 -3.16
CA ALA A 3 -14.60 -13.57 -4.27
C ALA A 3 -13.55 -12.44 -4.14
N ARG A 4 -13.95 -11.23 -3.75
CA ARG A 4 -13.02 -10.12 -3.53
C ARG A 4 -12.07 -10.42 -2.37
N THR A 5 -12.61 -10.91 -1.26
CA THR A 5 -11.81 -11.28 -0.09
C THR A 5 -10.81 -12.39 -0.42
N ALA A 6 -11.24 -13.40 -1.18
CA ALA A 6 -10.37 -14.49 -1.64
C ALA A 6 -9.22 -13.96 -2.51
N ARG A 7 -9.49 -13.10 -3.50
CA ARG A 7 -8.43 -12.49 -4.34
C ARG A 7 -7.40 -11.72 -3.51
N MET A 8 -7.86 -10.92 -2.55
CA MET A 8 -6.98 -10.15 -1.66
C MET A 8 -6.19 -11.05 -0.71
N ALA A 9 -6.80 -12.11 -0.18
CA ALA A 9 -6.15 -13.10 0.65
C ALA A 9 -5.08 -13.87 -0.13
N THR A 10 -5.38 -14.33 -1.35
CA THR A 10 -4.45 -15.00 -2.24
C THR A 10 -3.24 -14.13 -2.54
N PHE A 11 -3.47 -12.87 -2.93
CA PHE A 11 -2.39 -11.92 -3.16
C PHE A 11 -1.54 -11.68 -1.89
N GLY A 12 -2.21 -11.48 -0.76
CA GLY A 12 -1.56 -11.20 0.53
C GLY A 12 -0.66 -12.33 0.99
N LEU A 13 -1.17 -13.56 0.91
CA LEU A 13 -0.49 -14.77 1.38
C LEU A 13 0.60 -15.24 0.42
N LEU A 14 0.30 -15.27 -0.88
CA LEU A 14 1.22 -15.88 -1.85
C LEU A 14 2.31 -14.92 -2.30
N TRP A 15 2.06 -13.61 -2.30
CA TRP A 15 3.02 -12.66 -2.83
C TRP A 15 3.42 -11.57 -1.85
N HIS A 16 2.49 -10.80 -1.29
CA HIS A 16 2.87 -9.67 -0.41
C HIS A 16 3.66 -10.10 0.82
N GLY A 17 3.20 -11.14 1.53
CA GLY A 17 3.86 -11.66 2.72
C GLY A 17 5.31 -12.10 2.46
N PRO A 18 5.55 -13.05 1.55
CA PRO A 18 6.90 -13.51 1.22
C PRO A 18 7.77 -12.38 0.65
N SER A 19 7.25 -11.60 -0.31
CA SER A 19 8.05 -10.56 -0.97
C SER A 19 8.45 -9.44 -0.02
N GLY A 20 7.55 -9.00 0.87
CA GLY A 20 7.87 -8.03 1.91
C GLY A 20 8.91 -8.53 2.90
N HIS A 21 8.85 -9.82 3.30
CA HIS A 21 9.85 -10.42 4.18
C HIS A 21 11.26 -10.37 3.57
N TYR A 22 11.40 -10.82 2.33
CA TYR A 22 12.70 -10.79 1.64
C TYR A 22 13.17 -9.37 1.34
N PHE A 23 12.26 -8.47 0.95
CA PHE A 23 12.60 -7.08 0.66
C PHE A 23 13.14 -6.34 1.90
N TYR A 24 12.45 -6.42 3.05
CA TYR A 24 12.93 -5.77 4.27
C TYR A 24 14.23 -6.39 4.79
N GLY A 25 14.37 -7.71 4.70
CA GLY A 25 15.63 -8.39 5.04
C GLY A 25 16.80 -7.95 4.13
N PHE A 26 16.55 -7.77 2.83
CA PHE A 26 17.54 -7.24 1.90
C PHE A 26 17.91 -5.78 2.22
N LEU A 27 16.91 -4.94 2.48
CA LEU A 27 17.09 -3.54 2.83
C LEU A 27 17.93 -3.36 4.11
N ASP A 28 17.75 -4.23 5.10
CA ASP A 28 18.52 -4.23 6.34
C ASP A 28 19.97 -4.68 6.16
N ARG A 29 20.22 -5.62 5.25
CA ARG A 29 21.60 -6.05 4.91
C ARG A 29 22.35 -4.97 4.13
N MET A 30 21.67 -4.30 3.20
CA MET A 30 22.30 -3.22 2.41
C MET A 30 22.54 -1.95 3.23
N LEU A 31 21.61 -1.62 4.13
CA LEU A 31 21.63 -0.40 4.93
C LEU A 31 21.56 -0.76 6.41
N PRO A 32 22.65 -1.29 7.01
CA PRO A 32 22.64 -1.69 8.42
C PRO A 32 22.48 -0.49 9.35
N GLY A 33 21.84 -0.73 10.50
CA GLY A 33 21.63 0.26 11.54
C GLY A 33 20.36 1.10 11.42
N THR A 34 20.24 2.07 12.32
CA THR A 34 19.04 2.89 12.55
C THR A 34 19.36 4.38 12.64
N SER A 35 20.48 4.82 12.03
CA SER A 35 20.82 6.24 11.95
C SER A 35 19.73 7.00 11.18
N MET A 36 19.60 8.31 11.40
CA MET A 36 18.60 9.12 10.67
C MET A 36 18.80 9.03 9.16
N GLN A 37 20.04 9.10 8.69
CA GLN A 37 20.36 8.94 7.28
C GLN A 37 19.91 7.59 6.73
N THR A 38 20.23 6.50 7.45
CA THR A 38 19.83 5.14 7.09
C THR A 38 18.31 5.00 7.01
N VAL A 39 17.58 5.55 8.00
CA VAL A 39 16.11 5.48 8.02
C VAL A 39 15.51 6.24 6.84
N PHE A 40 15.98 7.46 6.55
CA PHE A 40 15.47 8.22 5.39
C PHE A 40 15.77 7.53 4.06
N GLN A 41 16.95 6.92 3.90
CA GLN A 41 17.26 6.12 2.72
C GLN A 41 16.32 4.91 2.59
N LYS A 42 16.08 4.18 3.68
CA LYS A 42 15.16 3.04 3.70
C LYS A 42 13.73 3.43 3.31
N VAL A 43 13.22 4.51 3.90
CA VAL A 43 11.88 5.04 3.58
C VAL A 43 11.83 5.52 2.13
N GLY A 44 12.87 6.20 1.64
CA GLY A 44 12.95 6.63 0.25
C GLY A 44 12.90 5.47 -0.74
N ILE A 45 13.71 4.43 -0.51
CA ILE A 45 13.72 3.22 -1.35
C ILE A 45 12.36 2.53 -1.32
N ASP A 46 11.76 2.37 -0.14
CA ASP A 46 10.44 1.76 0.00
C ASP A 46 9.35 2.55 -0.76
N GLN A 47 9.32 3.87 -0.62
CA GLN A 47 8.25 4.68 -1.18
C GLN A 47 8.41 5.00 -2.67
N ILE A 48 9.66 5.05 -3.18
CA ILE A 48 9.97 5.40 -4.57
C ILE A 48 10.16 4.15 -5.44
N ALA A 49 10.70 3.05 -4.90
CA ALA A 49 10.93 1.83 -5.67
C ALA A 49 9.92 0.72 -5.32
N TRP A 50 9.84 0.35 -4.05
CA TRP A 50 9.01 -0.80 -3.65
C TRP A 50 7.52 -0.56 -3.83
N ASN A 51 7.03 0.60 -3.44
CA ASN A 51 5.61 0.95 -3.49
C ASN A 51 5.05 0.98 -4.93
N PRO A 52 5.71 1.57 -5.94
CA PRO A 52 5.28 1.43 -7.33
C PRO A 52 5.30 -0.02 -7.84
N ILE A 53 6.34 -0.80 -7.52
CA ILE A 53 6.44 -2.22 -7.93
C ILE A 53 5.27 -3.01 -7.33
N PHE A 54 5.02 -2.81 -6.03
CA PHE A 54 3.89 -3.39 -5.32
C PHE A 54 2.57 -3.05 -6.01
N GLY A 55 2.34 -1.78 -6.33
CA GLY A 55 1.13 -1.31 -6.98
C GLY A 55 0.90 -1.92 -8.36
N VAL A 56 1.94 -2.01 -9.20
CA VAL A 56 1.85 -2.61 -10.55
C VAL A 56 1.35 -4.05 -10.45
N VAL A 57 2.05 -4.87 -9.70
CA VAL A 57 1.72 -6.30 -9.63
C VAL A 57 0.43 -6.52 -8.83
N PHE A 58 0.06 -5.63 -7.90
CA PHE A 58 -1.28 -5.63 -7.29
C PHE A 58 -2.38 -5.46 -8.32
N PHE A 59 -2.30 -4.41 -9.14
CA PHE A 59 -3.30 -4.16 -10.17
C PHE A 59 -3.31 -5.27 -11.24
N THR A 60 -2.14 -5.79 -11.62
CA THR A 60 -2.03 -6.93 -12.55
C THR A 60 -2.68 -8.18 -11.96
N SER A 61 -2.31 -8.58 -10.75
CA SER A 61 -2.84 -9.78 -10.11
C SER A 61 -4.35 -9.70 -9.94
N LEU A 62 -4.86 -8.54 -9.49
CA LEU A 62 -6.28 -8.32 -9.34
C LEU A 62 -7.00 -8.39 -10.69
N GLY A 63 -6.47 -7.74 -11.72
CA GLY A 63 -7.07 -7.74 -13.05
C GLY A 63 -7.12 -9.13 -13.69
N LEU A 64 -6.05 -9.92 -13.54
CA LEU A 64 -6.01 -11.31 -14.00
C LEU A 64 -7.05 -12.17 -13.26
N MET A 65 -7.17 -12.05 -11.94
CA MET A 65 -8.18 -12.76 -11.15
C MET A 65 -9.62 -12.29 -11.39
N GLU A 66 -9.79 -11.12 -12.00
CA GLU A 66 -11.07 -10.58 -12.46
C GLU A 66 -11.39 -10.94 -13.91
N GLY A 67 -10.47 -11.60 -14.62
CA GLY A 67 -10.64 -11.99 -16.03
C GLY A 67 -10.54 -10.82 -17.02
N LYS A 68 -9.86 -9.73 -16.65
CA LYS A 68 -9.67 -8.56 -17.52
C LYS A 68 -8.63 -8.81 -18.60
N SER A 69 -8.76 -8.12 -19.73
CA SER A 69 -7.74 -8.15 -20.78
C SER A 69 -6.46 -7.43 -20.34
N THR A 70 -5.35 -7.72 -21.01
CA THR A 70 -4.06 -7.06 -20.71
C THR A 70 -4.15 -5.55 -20.92
N ASP A 71 -4.87 -5.09 -21.95
CA ASP A 71 -5.06 -3.65 -22.23
C ASP A 71 -5.81 -2.97 -21.09
N GLN A 72 -6.90 -3.57 -20.60
CA GLN A 72 -7.67 -3.04 -19.47
C GLN A 72 -6.83 -2.94 -18.19
N ILE A 73 -5.91 -3.87 -17.98
CA ILE A 73 -4.99 -3.85 -16.83
C ILE A 73 -3.97 -2.73 -16.99
N GLN A 74 -3.38 -2.58 -18.17
CA GLN A 74 -2.40 -1.53 -18.45
C GLN A 74 -3.01 -0.14 -18.31
N ASP A 75 -4.21 0.08 -18.85
CA ASP A 75 -4.93 1.35 -18.74
C ASP A 75 -5.23 1.69 -17.27
N LYS A 76 -5.63 0.68 -16.48
CA LYS A 76 -5.85 0.84 -15.05
C LYS A 76 -4.57 1.23 -14.31
N ILE A 77 -3.44 0.58 -14.61
CA ILE A 77 -2.15 0.90 -14.00
C ILE A 77 -1.75 2.34 -14.33
N LYS A 78 -1.83 2.74 -15.61
CA LYS A 78 -1.48 4.11 -16.05
C LYS A 78 -2.35 5.17 -15.37
N ALA A 79 -3.65 4.89 -15.21
CA ALA A 79 -4.59 5.82 -14.60
C ALA A 79 -4.43 5.92 -13.07
N ASP A 80 -4.37 4.78 -12.38
CA ASP A 80 -4.55 4.74 -10.92
C ASP A 80 -3.22 4.69 -10.15
N LEU A 81 -2.15 4.13 -10.73
CA LEU A 81 -0.89 3.90 -10.01
C LEU A 81 -0.25 5.20 -9.49
N PRO A 82 -0.12 6.29 -10.27
CA PRO A 82 0.54 7.51 -9.78
C PRO A 82 -0.20 8.10 -8.57
N THR A 83 -1.53 8.10 -8.63
CA THR A 83 -2.39 8.63 -7.58
C THR A 83 -2.41 7.70 -6.36
N ALA A 84 -2.37 6.38 -6.56
CA ALA A 84 -2.24 5.41 -5.46
C ALA A 84 -0.89 5.55 -4.74
N VAL A 85 0.23 5.62 -5.48
CA VAL A 85 1.57 5.74 -4.90
C VAL A 85 1.71 7.06 -4.14
N THR A 86 1.43 8.20 -4.77
CA THR A 86 1.58 9.51 -4.12
C THR A 86 0.60 9.69 -2.95
N GLY A 87 -0.62 9.17 -3.08
CA GLY A 87 -1.62 9.19 -2.00
C GLY A 87 -1.25 8.33 -0.80
N SER A 88 -0.41 7.30 -0.99
CA SER A 88 0.08 6.44 0.08
C SER A 88 1.07 7.16 1.02
N TRP A 89 1.83 8.12 0.48
CA TRP A 89 2.98 8.70 1.17
C TRP A 89 2.60 9.38 2.48
N ALA A 90 1.47 10.11 2.51
CA ALA A 90 1.03 10.83 3.70
C ALA A 90 0.78 9.92 4.91
N TYR A 91 0.49 8.63 4.69
CA TYR A 91 0.34 7.64 5.77
C TYR A 91 1.59 6.78 5.95
N TRP A 92 2.10 6.24 4.85
CA TRP A 92 3.15 5.22 4.89
C TRP A 92 4.54 5.81 5.13
N VAL A 93 4.85 7.03 4.68
CA VAL A 93 6.15 7.68 4.98
C VAL A 93 6.36 7.82 6.49
N PRO A 94 5.43 8.42 7.27
CA PRO A 94 5.55 8.44 8.73
C PRO A 94 5.58 7.06 9.36
N ALA A 95 4.73 6.13 8.89
CA ALA A 95 4.66 4.79 9.45
C ALA A 95 5.96 4.00 9.25
N HIS A 96 6.55 4.05 8.06
CA HIS A 96 7.82 3.40 7.76
C HIS A 96 9.00 4.07 8.46
N PHE A 97 8.97 5.40 8.65
CA PHE A 97 9.96 6.07 9.47
C PHE A 97 9.98 5.50 10.89
N VAL A 98 8.82 5.38 11.53
CA VAL A 98 8.70 4.76 12.86
C VAL A 98 9.17 3.31 12.83
N ASN A 99 8.75 2.56 11.81
CA ASN A 99 9.08 1.14 11.64
C ASN A 99 10.60 0.91 11.57
N PHE A 100 11.31 1.62 10.69
CA PHE A 100 12.75 1.43 10.51
C PHE A 100 13.58 2.00 11.65
N ARG A 101 13.06 3.00 12.39
CA ARG A 101 13.79 3.65 13.47
C ARG A 101 13.64 2.97 14.82
N PHE A 102 12.47 2.44 15.13
CA PHE A 102 12.11 1.99 16.47
C PHE A 102 11.71 0.51 16.55
N ILE A 103 11.32 -0.12 15.44
CA ILE A 103 10.81 -1.50 15.46
C ILE A 103 11.94 -2.47 15.08
N PRO A 104 12.22 -3.49 15.92
CA PRO A 104 13.15 -4.57 15.60
C PRO A 104 12.75 -5.27 14.30
N GLY A 105 13.74 -5.68 13.48
CA GLY A 105 13.51 -6.22 12.13
C GLY A 105 12.43 -7.31 12.06
N GLU A 106 12.43 -8.24 13.01
CA GLU A 106 11.49 -9.36 13.10
C GLU A 106 10.03 -8.93 13.31
N GLN A 107 9.81 -7.77 13.95
CA GLN A 107 8.47 -7.27 14.30
C GLN A 107 7.91 -6.26 13.28
N ARG A 108 8.70 -5.89 12.26
CA ARG A 108 8.32 -4.83 11.31
C ARG A 108 7.11 -5.16 10.48
N LEU A 109 7.02 -6.40 10.01
CA LEU A 109 5.84 -6.88 9.29
C LEU A 109 4.60 -6.87 10.18
N LEU A 110 4.74 -7.25 11.45
CA LEU A 110 3.64 -7.22 12.41
C LEU A 110 3.18 -5.77 12.67
N TYR A 111 4.12 -4.84 12.84
CA TYR A 111 3.82 -3.42 13.00
C TYR A 111 3.10 -2.85 11.77
N ILE A 112 3.63 -3.08 10.55
CA ILE A 112 3.01 -2.60 9.30
C ILE A 112 1.59 -3.16 9.14
N ASN A 113 1.41 -4.46 9.39
CA ASN A 113 0.09 -5.11 9.29
C ASN A 113 -0.88 -4.65 10.39
N GLY A 114 -0.36 -4.31 11.57
CA GLY A 114 -1.11 -3.80 12.71
C GLY A 114 -1.42 -2.30 12.63
N ALA A 115 -0.63 -1.54 11.87
CA ALA A 115 -0.82 -0.12 11.59
C ALA A 115 -2.07 0.07 10.73
N ARG A 116 -3.23 0.03 11.39
CA ARG A 116 -4.50 0.37 10.77
C ARG A 116 -4.68 1.88 10.83
N PRO A 117 -4.91 2.56 9.70
CA PRO A 117 -5.40 3.92 9.73
C PRO A 117 -6.70 3.96 10.54
N ARG A 118 -6.73 4.76 11.62
CA ARG A 118 -7.92 4.84 12.48
C ARG A 118 -9.07 5.45 11.67
N ARG A 119 -10.19 4.71 11.54
CA ARG A 119 -11.38 5.06 10.75
C ARG A 119 -11.89 6.50 10.92
N ARG A 120 -11.70 7.12 12.09
CA ARG A 120 -12.29 8.41 12.43
C ARG A 120 -11.69 9.62 11.70
N SER A 121 -10.49 9.53 11.13
CA SER A 121 -9.87 10.69 10.47
C SER A 121 -10.23 10.85 8.99
N PHE A 122 -10.86 9.86 8.35
CA PHE A 122 -11.08 9.88 6.90
C PHE A 122 -12.54 10.15 6.48
N SER A 123 -13.51 10.00 7.39
CA SER A 123 -14.93 10.26 7.09
C SER A 123 -15.31 11.75 7.06
N ARG A 124 -14.35 12.65 7.32
CA ARG A 124 -14.55 14.12 7.30
C ARG A 124 -13.52 14.82 6.42
N ALA A 125 -13.29 14.34 5.20
CA ALA A 125 -12.73 15.21 4.17
C ALA A 125 -13.87 16.10 3.65
N PRO A 126 -13.75 17.45 3.69
CA PRO A 126 -14.74 18.32 3.07
C PRO A 126 -14.82 17.97 1.57
N ARG A 127 -16.03 17.86 1.01
CA ARG A 127 -16.29 17.61 -0.43
C ARG A 127 -15.67 18.66 -1.39
N ARG A 128 -14.93 19.64 -0.86
CA ARG A 128 -14.22 20.69 -1.57
C ARG A 128 -12.81 20.84 -0.99
N ALA A 129 -11.93 19.91 -1.29
CA ALA A 129 -10.50 20.15 -1.15
C ALA A 129 -9.76 19.27 -2.16
N THR A 130 -9.11 19.95 -3.10
CA THR A 130 -7.93 19.59 -3.87
C THR A 130 -7.51 18.11 -3.92
N ARG A 131 -7.17 17.69 -5.15
CA ARG A 131 -6.71 16.39 -5.67
C ARG A 131 -5.87 15.46 -4.74
N PRO A 132 -5.05 15.87 -3.75
CA PRO A 132 -4.39 14.95 -2.80
C PRO A 132 -5.30 13.98 -2.02
N ALA A 133 -6.57 14.32 -1.78
CA ALA A 133 -7.48 13.44 -1.04
C ALA A 133 -7.90 12.18 -1.83
N ALA A 134 -7.91 12.25 -3.16
CA ALA A 134 -8.34 11.14 -4.01
C ALA A 134 -7.36 9.96 -3.96
N GLY A 135 -6.04 10.22 -3.98
CA GLY A 135 -5.03 9.17 -3.85
C GLY A 135 -5.03 8.49 -2.50
N MET A 136 -5.23 9.27 -1.44
CA MET A 136 -5.35 8.74 -0.09
C MET A 136 -6.62 7.90 0.09
N GLN A 137 -7.72 8.30 -0.54
CA GLN A 137 -8.96 7.52 -0.58
C GLN A 137 -8.82 6.24 -1.43
N ILE A 138 -8.11 6.28 -2.56
CA ILE A 138 -7.82 5.10 -3.39
C ILE A 138 -6.97 4.10 -2.61
N MET A 139 -5.90 4.56 -1.94
CA MET A 139 -5.08 3.69 -1.10
C MET A 139 -5.84 3.17 0.12
N TYR A 140 -6.64 4.01 0.77
CA TYR A 140 -7.53 3.58 1.84
C TYR A 140 -8.52 2.52 1.34
N ASN A 141 -9.07 2.68 0.13
CA ASN A 141 -9.98 1.72 -0.47
C ASN A 141 -9.26 0.42 -0.86
N ILE A 142 -8.03 0.49 -1.38
CA ILE A 142 -7.17 -0.68 -1.65
C ILE A 142 -6.87 -1.41 -0.34
N PHE A 143 -6.44 -0.69 0.70
CA PHE A 143 -6.19 -1.23 2.03
C PHE A 143 -7.44 -1.81 2.72
N LEU A 144 -8.61 -1.16 2.57
CA LEU A 144 -9.87 -1.72 3.04
C LEU A 144 -10.31 -2.93 2.21
N SER A 145 -9.91 -3.01 0.94
CA SER A 145 -10.07 -4.22 0.12
C SER A 145 -9.31 -5.38 0.77
N PHE A 146 -8.07 -5.14 1.20
CA PHE A 146 -7.26 -6.10 1.95
C PHE A 146 -7.92 -6.56 3.25
N LEU A 147 -8.62 -5.66 3.94
CA LEU A 147 -9.33 -5.97 5.19
C LEU A 147 -10.77 -6.47 5.00
N GLY A 148 -11.20 -6.73 3.75
CA GLY A 148 -12.52 -7.28 3.44
C GLY A 148 -13.70 -6.36 3.78
N ASN A 149 -13.49 -5.07 4.05
CA ASN A 149 -14.55 -4.18 4.52
C ASN A 149 -15.07 -3.30 3.37
N LYS A 150 -16.38 -3.42 3.08
CA LYS A 150 -17.03 -3.01 1.83
C LYS A 150 -17.43 -1.53 1.74
N ASP A 151 -17.25 -0.72 2.78
CA ASP A 151 -17.88 0.60 2.81
C ASP A 151 -16.98 1.71 2.23
N ALA A 152 -16.69 1.61 0.94
CA ALA A 152 -16.30 2.76 0.12
C ALA A 152 -17.54 3.20 -0.67
N PRO A 153 -18.05 4.44 -0.50
CA PRO A 153 -19.22 4.90 -1.24
C PRO A 153 -18.90 4.88 -2.74
N LYS A 154 -19.81 4.31 -3.53
CA LYS A 154 -19.72 4.13 -4.99
C LYS A 154 -20.29 5.33 -5.76
N ASP A 155 -20.30 6.49 -5.14
CA ASP A 155 -21.10 7.62 -5.59
C ASP A 155 -20.28 8.90 -5.52
N ALA A 156 -19.42 9.03 -6.53
CA ALA A 156 -19.07 10.33 -7.10
C ALA A 156 -19.23 10.18 -8.62
N LYS A 157 -20.46 10.47 -9.10
CA LYS A 157 -20.68 10.88 -10.49
C LYS A 157 -19.89 12.15 -10.78
#